data_AF-A0A8I3AXI0-F1
#
_entry.id   AF-A0A8I3AXI0-F1
#
_cell.length_a   1.000
_cell.length_b   1.000
_cell.length_c   1.000
_cell.angle_alpha   90.00
_cell.angle_beta   90.00
_cell.angle_gamma   90.00
#
_symmetry.space_group_name_H-M   'P 1'
#
loop_
_entity.id
_entity.type
_entity.pdbx_description
1 polymer ?
#
loop_
_entity_poly.entity_id
_entity_poly.type
_entity_poly.pdbx_seq_one_letter_code
_entity_poly.pdbx_strand_id
1 'polypeptide(L)'
;MAFEVGLPEAYDVMSAHCVAKNTPRMDTIDDASQDDVVLMRKARTWLHLLVMGHILHVDAGDLPAFRFRGAARRSRILLESPCSNDMDLYLFSQVELNALRANIYNSLSQCADADEDDIMEMVRDAKIDIEVWFNDWTRIYEQRRPHMPWLQPNLIVQRHWADSMALCRAVRASGVENVRAMSQTQKTILLMAKASLRQHLEVILMEPRHYLYGLRFAMDFVWAKNAFCFLLLLKLSLLLPDDGDQQSNRDLVEKGRILLGELRNANGGRGEGSKASASSLYLQLVQASIEKYHHALQKDGGLRTGEPSLPATIQMEQSRVDGQTELESFVPEQFVFEWDFPGLTLFSSPLTETGWLDDFLAGGLDSNDEFYGMGWASVDFSF
;
A
#
# COMPACT_ATOMS: atom_id res chain seq x y z
N MET A 1 26.88 -11.35 -2.49
CA MET A 1 26.37 -11.51 -3.86
C MET A 1 26.18 -10.21 -4.66
N ALA A 2 25.29 -9.26 -4.30
CA ALA A 2 25.07 -8.05 -5.13
C ALA A 2 26.33 -7.16 -5.32
N PHE A 3 27.13 -6.98 -4.27
CA PHE A 3 28.43 -6.30 -4.33
C PHE A 3 29.48 -7.13 -5.08
N GLU A 4 29.48 -8.47 -4.92
CA GLU A 4 30.42 -9.36 -5.61
C GLU A 4 30.25 -9.33 -7.14
N VAL A 5 29.03 -9.16 -7.63
CA VAL A 5 28.75 -9.04 -9.08
C VAL A 5 28.83 -7.60 -9.60
N GLY A 6 29.16 -6.65 -8.73
CA GLY A 6 29.43 -5.24 -9.05
C GLY A 6 28.21 -4.42 -9.48
N LEU A 7 27.03 -4.66 -8.88
CA LEU A 7 25.81 -3.93 -9.27
C LEU A 7 25.85 -2.43 -8.90
N PRO A 8 26.26 -2.03 -7.69
CA PRO A 8 26.37 -0.61 -7.32
C PRO A 8 27.36 0.15 -8.21
N GLU A 9 28.52 -0.46 -8.48
CA GLU A 9 29.57 0.13 -9.32
C GLU A 9 29.07 0.32 -10.75
N ALA A 10 28.30 -0.64 -11.28
CA ALA A 10 27.71 -0.51 -12.60
C ALA A 10 26.73 0.68 -12.69
N TYR A 11 25.97 0.97 -11.63
CA TYR A 11 25.11 2.15 -11.58
C TYR A 11 25.94 3.45 -11.59
N ASP A 12 27.02 3.51 -10.82
CA ASP A 12 27.88 4.70 -10.75
C ASP A 12 28.58 4.96 -12.09
N VAL A 13 29.14 3.92 -12.73
CA VAL A 13 29.78 4.01 -14.04
C VAL A 13 28.79 4.43 -15.12
N MET A 14 27.60 3.81 -15.16
CA MET A 14 26.58 4.15 -16.14
C MET A 14 26.09 5.60 -15.99
N SER A 15 25.92 6.05 -14.74
CA SER A 15 25.57 7.44 -14.45
C SER A 15 26.64 8.40 -14.94
N ALA A 16 27.93 8.08 -14.73
CA ALA A 16 29.04 8.89 -15.23
C ALA A 16 29.09 8.96 -16.77
N HIS A 17 28.79 7.86 -17.47
CA HIS A 17 28.69 7.84 -18.94
C HIS A 17 27.62 8.81 -19.45
N CYS A 18 26.43 8.81 -18.81
CA CYS A 18 25.33 9.70 -19.18
C CYS A 18 25.70 11.19 -18.96
N VAL A 19 26.39 11.51 -17.86
CA VAL A 19 26.88 12.88 -17.59
C VAL A 19 27.92 13.30 -18.64
N ALA A 20 28.87 12.43 -18.99
CA ALA A 20 29.92 12.76 -19.95
C ALA A 20 29.38 12.96 -21.38
N LYS A 21 28.40 12.15 -21.81
CA LYS A 21 27.75 12.27 -23.13
C LYS A 21 26.86 13.52 -23.27
N ASN A 22 26.36 14.08 -22.17
CA ASN A 22 25.61 15.35 -22.18
C ASN A 22 26.47 16.60 -22.44
N THR A 23 27.78 16.44 -22.68
CA THR A 23 28.69 17.52 -23.12
C THR A 23 28.63 17.62 -24.64
N PRO A 24 28.43 18.80 -25.27
CA PRO A 24 28.22 18.91 -26.71
C PRO A 24 29.47 18.46 -27.47
N ARG A 25 29.44 17.22 -27.99
CA ARG A 25 30.37 16.72 -28.99
C ARG A 25 29.60 16.45 -30.27
N MET A 26 30.12 17.02 -31.35
CA MET A 26 29.63 16.89 -32.72
C MET A 26 29.55 15.42 -33.15
N ASP A 27 28.36 15.04 -33.61
CA ASP A 27 28.07 14.04 -34.65
C ASP A 27 28.87 12.74 -34.63
N THR A 28 28.41 11.77 -33.83
CA THR A 28 28.43 10.35 -34.24
C THR A 28 27.15 9.69 -33.80
N ILE A 29 26.46 9.07 -34.76
CA ILE A 29 25.23 8.29 -34.56
C ILE A 29 25.51 7.23 -33.48
N ASP A 30 24.78 7.37 -32.37
CA ASP A 30 25.03 6.74 -31.05
C ASP A 30 24.43 5.32 -31.04
N ASP A 31 25.23 4.32 -31.46
CA ASP A 31 24.90 2.92 -31.16
C ASP A 31 25.37 2.63 -29.74
N ALA A 32 24.47 2.10 -28.90
CA ALA A 32 24.81 1.74 -27.53
C ALA A 32 25.89 0.68 -27.54
N SER A 33 27.03 0.93 -26.88
CA SER A 33 28.06 -0.09 -26.78
C SER A 33 27.52 -1.33 -26.05
N GLN A 34 27.98 -2.52 -26.41
CA GLN A 34 27.57 -3.75 -25.73
C GLN A 34 27.87 -3.69 -24.21
N ASP A 35 28.91 -2.95 -23.84
CA ASP A 35 29.28 -2.68 -22.45
C ASP A 35 28.23 -1.78 -21.75
N ASP A 36 27.74 -0.73 -22.40
CA ASP A 36 26.66 0.13 -21.86
C ASP A 36 25.36 -0.66 -21.65
N VAL A 37 25.04 -1.60 -22.56
CA VAL A 37 23.87 -2.47 -22.40
C VAL A 37 24.00 -3.35 -21.16
N VAL A 38 25.19 -3.91 -20.91
CA VAL A 38 25.46 -4.74 -19.72
C VAL A 38 25.42 -3.88 -18.44
N LEU A 39 26.04 -2.70 -18.47
CA LEU A 39 26.03 -1.75 -17.35
C LEU A 39 24.61 -1.32 -16.99
N MET A 40 23.80 -0.95 -17.97
CA MET A 40 22.41 -0.55 -17.75
C MET A 40 21.57 -1.68 -17.16
N ARG A 41 21.77 -2.93 -17.60
CA ARG A 41 21.09 -4.09 -16.99
C ARG A 41 21.47 -4.25 -15.51
N LYS A 42 22.76 -4.18 -15.17
CA LYS A 42 23.22 -4.26 -13.78
C LYS A 42 22.70 -3.10 -12.93
N ALA A 43 22.70 -1.89 -13.48
CA ALA A 43 22.15 -0.70 -12.82
C ALA A 43 20.65 -0.85 -12.53
N ARG A 44 19.85 -1.35 -13.50
CA ARG A 44 18.44 -1.68 -13.28
C ARG A 44 18.25 -2.71 -12.17
N THR A 45 19.05 -3.78 -12.15
CA THR A 45 18.99 -4.80 -11.10
C THR A 45 19.29 -4.19 -9.72
N TRP A 46 20.33 -3.36 -9.63
CA TRP A 46 20.66 -2.64 -8.39
C TRP A 46 19.49 -1.79 -7.88
N LEU A 47 18.88 -1.01 -8.78
CA LEU A 47 17.76 -0.14 -8.44
C LEU A 47 16.52 -0.93 -8.01
N HIS A 48 16.23 -2.08 -8.62
CA HIS A 48 15.16 -2.96 -8.14
C HIS A 48 15.43 -3.50 -6.73
N LEU A 49 16.67 -3.89 -6.42
CA LEU A 49 17.04 -4.34 -5.06
C LEU A 49 16.86 -3.22 -4.04
N LEU A 50 17.21 -1.98 -4.40
CA LEU A 50 16.97 -0.81 -3.55
C LEU A 50 15.48 -0.53 -3.33
N VAL A 51 14.65 -0.63 -4.39
CA VAL A 51 13.19 -0.49 -4.26
C VAL A 51 12.63 -1.55 -3.33
N MET A 52 13.01 -2.81 -3.51
CA MET A 52 12.56 -3.90 -2.63
C MET A 52 13.02 -3.70 -1.19
N GLY A 53 14.28 -3.30 -0.96
CA GLY A 53 14.80 -3.03 0.37
C GLY A 53 14.05 -1.92 1.10
N HIS A 54 13.67 -0.84 0.41
CA HIS A 54 12.84 0.21 1.00
C HIS A 54 11.38 -0.24 1.24
N ILE A 55 10.80 -1.04 0.33
CA ILE A 55 9.46 -1.60 0.53
C ILE A 55 9.46 -2.47 1.79
N LEU A 56 10.36 -3.44 1.91
CA LEU A 56 10.42 -4.31 3.09
C LEU A 56 10.68 -3.52 4.38
N HIS A 57 11.52 -2.49 4.33
CA HIS A 57 11.74 -1.63 5.49
C HIS A 57 10.47 -0.91 5.97
N VAL A 58 9.74 -0.30 5.05
CA VAL A 58 8.56 0.52 5.36
C VAL A 58 7.32 -0.33 5.62
N ASP A 59 7.18 -1.42 4.87
CA ASP A 59 5.97 -2.21 4.74
C ASP A 59 6.04 -3.55 5.49
N ALA A 60 7.21 -4.04 5.89
CA ALA A 60 7.37 -5.27 6.68
C ALA A 60 8.11 -5.03 8.02
N GLY A 61 8.55 -3.80 8.30
CA GLY A 61 9.23 -3.46 9.56
C GLY A 61 10.69 -3.87 9.65
N ASP A 62 11.28 -4.39 8.56
CA ASP A 62 12.67 -4.82 8.53
C ASP A 62 13.66 -3.64 8.54
N LEU A 63 14.92 -3.89 8.92
CA LEU A 63 15.99 -2.92 8.70
C LEU A 63 16.36 -2.88 7.20
N PRO A 64 16.58 -1.70 6.60
CA PRO A 64 16.89 -1.62 5.19
C PRO A 64 18.28 -2.24 4.92
N ALA A 65 18.29 -3.37 4.22
CA ALA A 65 19.51 -4.09 3.86
C ALA A 65 20.45 -3.27 2.96
N PHE A 66 19.91 -2.29 2.23
CA PHE A 66 20.64 -1.43 1.30
C PHE A 66 20.22 0.02 1.50
N ARG A 67 21.18 0.95 1.35
CA ARG A 67 20.92 2.39 1.38
C ARG A 67 21.41 3.04 0.09
N PHE A 68 20.63 3.98 -0.42
CA PHE A 68 21.04 4.79 -1.57
C PHE A 68 22.22 5.70 -1.17
N ARG A 69 23.29 5.73 -1.97
CA ARG A 69 24.36 6.73 -1.79
C ARG A 69 23.97 8.02 -2.51
N GLY A 70 23.55 9.03 -1.75
CA GLY A 70 23.12 10.33 -2.27
C GLY A 70 21.61 10.42 -2.53
N ALA A 71 21.19 11.35 -3.38
CA ALA A 71 19.77 11.57 -3.65
C ALA A 71 19.22 10.56 -4.66
N ALA A 72 18.10 9.90 -4.33
CA ALA A 72 17.41 8.93 -5.20
C ALA A 72 17.09 9.50 -6.60
N ARG A 73 16.81 10.81 -6.68
CA ARG A 73 16.56 11.56 -7.92
C ARG A 73 17.72 11.49 -8.94
N ARG A 74 18.93 11.15 -8.50
CA ARG A 74 20.08 10.97 -9.41
C ARG A 74 19.84 9.86 -10.43
N SER A 75 18.98 8.88 -10.13
CA SER A 75 18.64 7.81 -11.06
C SER A 75 18.05 8.32 -12.38
N ARG A 76 17.40 9.50 -12.38
CA ARG A 76 16.84 10.13 -13.59
C ARG A 76 17.88 10.36 -14.69
N ILE A 77 19.17 10.52 -14.36
CA ILE A 77 20.23 10.73 -15.37
C ILE A 77 20.33 9.56 -16.36
N LEU A 78 19.97 8.35 -15.92
CA LEU A 78 19.99 7.16 -16.76
C LEU A 78 18.94 7.20 -17.87
N LEU A 79 17.92 8.07 -17.77
CA LEU A 79 16.94 8.29 -18.84
C LEU A 79 17.56 8.96 -20.08
N GLU A 80 18.73 9.60 -19.94
CA GLU A 80 19.48 10.15 -21.07
C GLU A 80 20.33 9.10 -21.78
N SER A 81 20.37 7.86 -21.26
CA SER A 81 21.07 6.77 -21.92
C SER A 81 20.33 6.31 -23.18
N PRO A 82 21.03 6.02 -24.29
CA PRO A 82 20.46 5.29 -25.43
C PRO A 82 19.94 3.90 -25.07
N CYS A 83 20.41 3.32 -23.95
CA CYS A 83 19.93 2.04 -23.45
C CYS A 83 18.61 2.16 -22.68
N SER A 84 18.12 3.37 -22.41
CA SER A 84 16.88 3.62 -21.66
C SER A 84 15.65 3.17 -22.45
N ASN A 85 14.63 2.71 -21.75
CA ASN A 85 13.32 2.36 -22.31
C ASN A 85 12.17 2.75 -21.37
N ASP A 86 10.93 2.59 -21.82
CA ASP A 86 9.73 3.00 -21.09
C ASP A 86 9.59 2.32 -19.70
N MET A 87 10.17 1.13 -19.47
CA MET A 87 10.14 0.49 -18.14
C MET A 87 11.03 1.21 -17.13
N ASP A 88 12.03 1.98 -17.59
CA ASP A 88 12.89 2.77 -16.70
C ASP A 88 12.12 3.92 -16.06
N LEU A 89 11.09 4.44 -16.73
CA LEU A 89 10.17 5.42 -16.17
C LEU A 89 9.42 4.86 -14.96
N TYR A 90 8.94 3.61 -15.08
CA TYR A 90 8.34 2.89 -13.96
C TYR A 90 9.35 2.64 -12.84
N LEU A 91 10.52 2.09 -13.16
CA LEU A 91 11.53 1.76 -12.14
C LEU A 91 12.01 3.00 -11.38
N PHE A 92 12.38 4.07 -12.07
CA PHE A 92 13.00 5.23 -11.44
C PHE A 92 12.00 6.05 -10.62
N SER A 93 10.73 6.12 -11.07
CA SER A 93 9.67 6.71 -10.24
C SER A 93 9.46 5.93 -8.94
N GLN A 94 9.55 4.59 -8.99
CA GLN A 94 9.50 3.73 -7.82
C GLN A 94 10.72 3.88 -6.90
N VAL A 95 11.93 4.05 -7.45
CA VAL A 95 13.15 4.31 -6.67
C VAL A 95 12.97 5.56 -5.82
N GLU A 96 12.51 6.65 -6.43
CA GLU A 96 12.31 7.91 -5.73
C GLU A 96 11.17 7.84 -4.71
N LEU A 97 10.03 7.27 -5.08
CA LEU A 97 8.89 7.18 -4.17
C LEU A 97 9.24 6.34 -2.94
N ASN A 98 9.88 5.19 -3.10
CA ASN A 98 10.16 4.32 -1.96
C ASN A 98 11.27 4.87 -1.07
N ALA A 99 12.24 5.62 -1.63
CA ALA A 99 13.18 6.39 -0.82
C ALA A 99 12.47 7.50 -0.03
N LEU A 100 11.53 8.21 -0.65
CA LEU A 100 10.72 9.22 0.03
C LEU A 100 9.85 8.61 1.15
N ARG A 101 9.16 7.50 0.87
CA ARG A 101 8.37 6.76 1.87
C ARG A 101 9.22 6.30 3.05
N ALA A 102 10.44 5.82 2.80
CA ALA A 102 11.37 5.45 3.85
C ALA A 102 11.79 6.64 4.72
N ASN A 103 12.00 7.82 4.13
CA ASN A 103 12.29 9.02 4.90
C ASN A 103 11.09 9.43 5.77
N ILE A 104 9.88 9.48 5.19
CA ILE A 104 8.64 9.79 5.92
C ILE A 104 8.43 8.80 7.07
N TYR A 105 8.60 7.50 6.81
CA TYR A 105 8.54 6.45 7.82
C TYR A 105 9.50 6.75 8.98
N ASN A 106 10.76 7.03 8.67
CA ASN A 106 11.78 7.24 9.69
C ASN A 106 11.54 8.51 10.52
N SER A 107 11.04 9.59 9.90
CA SER A 107 10.67 10.82 10.61
C SER A 107 9.50 10.58 11.56
N LEU A 108 8.44 9.92 11.10
CA LEU A 108 7.25 9.63 11.92
C LEU A 108 7.57 8.65 13.07
N SER A 109 8.43 7.65 12.83
CA SER A 109 8.83 6.68 13.86
C SER A 109 9.68 7.30 14.98
N GLN A 110 10.32 8.45 14.75
CA GLN A 110 11.09 9.17 15.77
C GLN A 110 10.22 10.06 16.66
N CYS A 111 8.92 10.15 16.39
CA CYS A 111 8.00 11.13 16.97
C CYS A 111 6.99 10.51 17.94
N ALA A 112 7.38 9.45 18.66
CA ALA A 112 6.51 8.74 19.60
C ALA A 112 5.90 9.62 20.71
N ASP A 113 6.48 10.81 20.96
CA ASP A 113 6.02 11.79 21.95
C ASP A 113 5.73 13.18 21.34
N ALA A 114 5.66 13.31 20.01
CA ALA A 114 5.39 14.59 19.37
C ALA A 114 3.95 15.06 19.66
N ASP A 115 3.76 16.37 19.78
CA ASP A 115 2.42 16.93 19.95
C ASP A 115 1.60 16.85 18.65
N GLU A 116 0.30 17.12 18.74
CA GLU A 116 -0.60 16.99 17.59
C GLU A 116 -0.28 17.99 16.46
N ASP A 117 0.27 19.17 16.80
CA ASP A 117 0.61 20.20 15.84
C ASP A 117 1.84 19.80 15.03
N ASP A 118 2.87 19.26 15.70
CA ASP A 118 4.06 18.66 15.10
C ASP A 118 3.68 17.50 14.16
N ILE A 119 2.79 16.60 14.61
CA ILE A 119 2.28 15.49 13.79
C ILE A 119 1.59 16.02 12.54
N MET A 120 0.77 17.06 12.67
CA MET A 120 0.06 17.65 11.54
C MET A 120 1.02 18.39 10.58
N GLU A 121 2.07 19.05 11.09
CA GLU A 121 3.11 19.66 10.25
C GLU A 121 3.85 18.59 9.44
N MET A 122 4.32 17.52 10.09
CA MET A 122 4.99 16.40 9.41
C MET A 122 4.11 15.75 8.34
N VAL A 123 2.81 15.59 8.61
CA VAL A 123 1.86 15.06 7.62
C VAL A 123 1.72 16.01 6.42
N ARG A 124 1.70 17.32 6.64
CA ARG A 124 1.64 18.31 5.54
C ARG A 124 2.90 18.24 4.69
N ASP A 125 4.06 18.20 5.32
CA ASP A 125 5.35 18.10 4.63
C ASP A 125 5.44 16.81 3.80
N ALA A 126 5.07 15.67 4.40
CA ALA A 126 5.00 14.39 3.70
C ALA A 126 4.11 14.44 2.45
N LYS A 127 2.92 15.06 2.54
CA LYS A 127 2.02 15.24 1.39
C LYS A 127 2.60 16.17 0.34
N ILE A 128 3.26 17.26 0.74
CA ILE A 128 3.91 18.19 -0.20
C ILE A 128 5.01 17.45 -0.97
N ASP A 129 5.86 16.70 -0.29
CA ASP A 129 6.94 15.95 -0.93
C ASP A 129 6.41 14.88 -1.90
N ILE A 130 5.35 14.16 -1.50
CA ILE A 130 4.68 13.17 -2.36
C ILE A 130 4.07 13.85 -3.60
N GLU A 131 3.44 15.00 -3.43
CA GLU A 131 2.82 15.75 -4.53
C GLU A 131 3.88 16.35 -5.47
N VAL A 132 5.02 16.82 -4.95
CA VAL A 132 6.16 17.26 -5.76
C VAL A 132 6.71 16.11 -6.59
N TRP A 133 6.90 14.92 -5.98
CA TRP A 133 7.31 13.72 -6.71
C TRP A 133 6.31 13.38 -7.82
N PHE A 134 5.01 13.39 -7.53
CA PHE A 134 3.96 13.06 -8.48
C PHE A 134 3.94 14.02 -9.68
N ASN A 135 3.99 15.33 -9.43
CA ASN A 135 3.97 16.35 -10.48
C ASN A 135 5.22 16.31 -11.35
N ASP A 136 6.39 16.07 -10.75
CA ASP A 136 7.63 15.86 -11.49
C ASP A 136 7.53 14.68 -12.46
N TRP A 137 7.09 13.52 -11.97
CA TRP A 137 7.00 12.30 -12.78
C TRP A 137 5.89 12.37 -13.82
N THR A 138 4.77 13.03 -13.51
CA THR A 138 3.72 13.31 -14.51
C THR A 138 4.30 14.09 -15.69
N ARG A 139 5.03 15.18 -15.41
CA ARG A 139 5.71 15.97 -16.46
C ARG A 139 6.73 15.15 -17.24
N ILE A 140 7.51 14.29 -16.58
CA ILE A 140 8.48 13.43 -17.26
C ILE A 140 7.76 12.44 -18.20
N TYR A 141 6.65 11.83 -17.76
CA TYR A 141 5.86 10.91 -18.56
C TYR A 141 5.25 11.61 -19.78
N GLU A 142 4.70 12.81 -19.60
CA GLU A 142 4.14 13.63 -20.69
C GLU A 142 5.19 14.00 -21.74
N GLN A 143 6.42 14.31 -21.31
CA GLN A 143 7.53 14.64 -22.19
C GLN A 143 8.01 13.42 -22.99
N ARG A 144 8.12 12.25 -22.34
CA ARG A 144 8.64 11.03 -22.97
C ARG A 144 7.59 10.27 -23.79
N ARG A 145 6.29 10.44 -23.48
CA ARG A 145 5.14 9.78 -24.14
C ARG A 145 5.32 8.26 -24.29
N PRO A 146 5.44 7.52 -23.16
CA PRO A 146 5.66 6.08 -23.20
C PRO A 146 4.46 5.33 -23.79
N HIS A 147 4.72 4.21 -24.45
CA HIS A 147 3.69 3.34 -25.02
C HIS A 147 3.18 2.33 -23.98
N MET A 148 2.90 2.81 -22.77
CA MET A 148 2.49 2.01 -21.62
C MET A 148 1.25 2.65 -20.96
N PRO A 149 0.03 2.30 -21.39
CA PRO A 149 -1.20 2.93 -20.90
C PRO A 149 -1.44 2.74 -19.40
N TRP A 150 -0.79 1.74 -18.79
CA TRP A 150 -0.88 1.45 -17.36
C TRP A 150 0.02 2.34 -16.49
N LEU A 151 0.99 3.06 -17.09
CA LEU A 151 2.01 3.78 -16.35
C LEU A 151 1.45 5.01 -15.62
N GLN A 152 0.56 5.77 -16.28
CA GLN A 152 -0.09 6.94 -15.67
C GLN A 152 -1.04 6.54 -14.53
N PRO A 153 -1.97 5.57 -14.70
CA PRO A 153 -2.75 5.04 -13.60
C PRO A 153 -1.88 4.53 -12.44
N ASN A 154 -0.77 3.82 -12.74
CA ASN A 154 0.14 3.34 -11.72
C ASN A 154 0.73 4.49 -10.88
N LEU A 155 1.19 5.57 -11.51
CA LEU A 155 1.76 6.72 -10.80
C LEU A 155 0.75 7.36 -9.83
N ILE A 156 -0.49 7.54 -10.29
CA ILE A 156 -1.59 8.10 -9.49
C ILE A 156 -1.93 7.17 -8.31
N VAL A 157 -2.04 5.86 -8.57
CA VAL A 157 -2.32 4.85 -7.54
C VAL A 157 -1.23 4.85 -6.47
N GLN A 158 0.04 4.94 -6.88
CA GLN A 158 1.18 4.97 -5.98
C GLN A 158 1.24 6.25 -5.15
N ARG A 159 0.82 7.39 -5.70
CA ARG A 159 0.64 8.64 -4.93
C ARG A 159 -0.37 8.43 -3.80
N HIS A 160 -1.57 7.94 -4.14
CA HIS A 160 -2.63 7.75 -3.15
C HIS A 160 -2.28 6.71 -2.10
N TRP A 161 -1.56 5.64 -2.49
CA TRP A 161 -0.98 4.68 -1.57
C TRP A 161 -0.03 5.35 -0.58
N ALA A 162 0.96 6.10 -1.06
CA ALA A 162 1.95 6.76 -0.22
C ALA A 162 1.30 7.74 0.76
N ASP A 163 0.34 8.54 0.29
CA ASP A 163 -0.44 9.47 1.11
C ASP A 163 -1.17 8.74 2.24
N SER A 164 -1.95 7.71 1.92
CA SER A 164 -2.74 6.97 2.91
C SER A 164 -1.85 6.30 3.96
N MET A 165 -0.70 5.74 3.56
CA MET A 165 0.22 5.11 4.50
C MET A 165 0.87 6.13 5.43
N ALA A 166 1.30 7.29 4.91
CA ALA A 166 1.87 8.36 5.74
C ALA A 166 0.85 8.88 6.77
N LEU A 167 -0.40 9.11 6.35
CA LEU A 167 -1.48 9.57 7.21
C LEU A 167 -1.80 8.55 8.32
N CYS A 168 -1.96 7.28 7.98
CA CYS A 168 -2.24 6.24 8.97
C CYS A 168 -1.05 6.01 9.92
N ARG A 169 0.19 6.12 9.43
CA ARG A 169 1.39 6.01 10.27
C ARG A 169 1.49 7.18 11.25
N ALA A 170 1.15 8.39 10.83
CA ALA A 170 1.12 9.56 11.72
C ALA A 170 0.11 9.38 12.87
N VAL A 171 -1.08 8.85 12.57
CA VAL A 171 -2.06 8.51 13.62
C VAL A 171 -1.54 7.42 14.54
N ARG A 172 -0.93 6.35 13.99
CA ARG A 172 -0.31 5.29 14.81
C ARG A 172 0.79 5.85 15.73
N ALA A 173 1.61 6.78 15.24
CA ALA A 173 2.69 7.39 16.03
C ALA A 173 2.17 8.15 17.26
N SER A 174 0.93 8.65 17.24
CA SER A 174 0.29 9.27 18.40
C SER A 174 -0.18 8.28 19.49
N GLY A 175 -0.12 6.98 19.23
CA GLY A 175 -0.48 5.92 20.19
C GLY A 175 -1.97 5.72 20.43
N VAL A 176 -2.85 6.51 19.80
CA VAL A 176 -4.31 6.39 19.96
C VAL A 176 -4.90 5.52 18.86
N GLU A 177 -5.25 4.27 19.17
CA GLU A 177 -5.92 3.36 18.22
C GLU A 177 -7.45 3.40 18.31
N ASN A 178 -7.99 3.84 19.45
CA ASN A 178 -9.42 3.97 19.65
C ASN A 178 -9.95 5.26 19.00
N VAL A 179 -10.66 5.14 17.88
CA VAL A 179 -11.21 6.26 17.10
C VAL A 179 -12.18 7.13 17.90
N ARG A 180 -12.88 6.57 18.90
CA ARG A 180 -13.75 7.37 19.78
C ARG A 180 -12.95 8.28 20.71
N ALA A 181 -11.77 7.81 21.15
CA ALA A 181 -10.84 8.56 21.98
C ALA A 181 -9.99 9.55 21.18
N MET A 182 -9.98 9.46 19.85
CA MET A 182 -9.19 10.35 19.00
C MET A 182 -9.63 11.81 19.06
N SER A 183 -8.64 12.70 19.03
CA SER A 183 -8.79 14.13 18.88
C SER A 183 -9.38 14.50 17.51
N GLN A 184 -9.80 15.76 17.37
CA GLN A 184 -10.30 16.25 16.09
C GLN A 184 -9.20 16.27 15.01
N THR A 185 -7.94 16.51 15.40
CA THR A 185 -6.79 16.50 14.49
C THR A 185 -6.56 15.09 13.94
N GLN A 186 -6.50 14.09 14.82
CA GLN A 186 -6.34 12.68 14.44
C GLN A 186 -7.49 12.21 13.53
N LYS A 187 -8.75 12.57 13.85
CA LYS A 187 -9.91 12.28 12.99
C LYS A 187 -9.80 12.96 11.64
N THR A 188 -9.31 14.19 11.59
CA THR A 188 -9.06 14.91 10.33
C THR A 188 -8.04 14.18 9.46
N ILE A 189 -6.94 13.70 10.06
CA ILE A 189 -5.91 12.91 9.37
C ILE A 189 -6.51 11.61 8.80
N LEU A 190 -7.34 10.90 9.56
CA LEU A 190 -8.01 9.69 9.07
C LEU A 190 -9.03 9.98 7.97
N LEU A 191 -9.77 11.10 8.03
CA LEU A 191 -10.66 11.52 6.95
C LEU A 191 -9.87 11.83 5.67
N MET A 192 -8.69 12.42 5.77
CA MET A 192 -7.78 12.60 4.63
C MET A 192 -7.32 11.25 4.07
N ALA A 193 -7.02 10.26 4.93
CA ALA A 193 -6.63 8.92 4.52
C ALA A 193 -7.77 8.21 3.78
N LYS A 194 -8.99 8.27 4.34
CA LYS A 194 -10.24 7.76 3.73
C LYS A 194 -10.47 8.38 2.36
N ALA A 195 -10.31 9.70 2.22
CA ALA A 195 -10.45 10.40 0.94
C ALA A 195 -9.40 9.94 -0.09
N SER A 196 -8.14 9.78 0.32
CA SER A 196 -7.08 9.27 -0.56
C SER A 196 -7.35 7.84 -1.01
N LEU A 197 -7.83 6.96 -0.12
CA LEU A 197 -8.20 5.58 -0.47
C LEU A 197 -9.40 5.51 -1.42
N ARG A 198 -10.38 6.41 -1.29
CA ARG A 198 -11.48 6.53 -2.26
C ARG A 198 -10.97 6.90 -3.65
N GLN A 199 -10.04 7.86 -3.74
CA GLN A 199 -9.42 8.24 -5.01
C GLN A 199 -8.55 7.13 -5.59
N HIS A 200 -7.81 6.39 -4.75
CA HIS A 200 -7.10 5.18 -5.16
C HIS A 200 -8.06 4.18 -5.82
N LEU A 201 -9.19 3.87 -5.18
CA LEU A 201 -10.20 2.96 -5.71
C LEU A 201 -10.80 3.46 -7.04
N GLU A 202 -11.08 4.76 -7.14
CA GLU A 202 -11.62 5.34 -8.38
C GLU A 202 -10.65 5.18 -9.55
N VAL A 203 -9.37 5.45 -9.34
CA VAL A 203 -8.35 5.38 -10.39
C VAL A 203 -8.14 3.94 -10.87
N ILE A 204 -8.09 2.95 -9.97
CA ILE A 204 -7.96 1.55 -10.37
C ILE A 204 -9.20 1.03 -11.11
N LEU A 205 -10.37 1.63 -10.89
CA LEU A 205 -11.64 1.24 -11.52
C LEU A 205 -11.99 2.06 -12.77
N MET A 206 -11.32 3.18 -13.02
CA MET A 206 -11.56 4.00 -14.21
C MET A 206 -11.27 3.21 -15.50
N GLU A 207 -10.13 2.53 -15.54
CA GLU A 207 -9.75 1.63 -16.63
C GLU A 207 -9.06 0.37 -16.08
N PRO A 208 -9.83 -0.54 -15.46
CA PRO A 208 -9.26 -1.61 -14.64
C PRO A 208 -8.40 -2.58 -15.46
N ARG A 209 -8.67 -2.74 -16.75
CA ARG A 209 -7.87 -3.61 -17.62
C ARG A 209 -6.50 -3.02 -17.96
N HIS A 210 -6.34 -1.69 -17.94
CA HIS A 210 -5.01 -1.10 -18.12
C HIS A 210 -4.15 -1.36 -16.90
N TYR A 211 -4.68 -1.21 -15.69
CA TYR A 211 -3.91 -1.37 -14.45
C TYR A 211 -3.93 -2.79 -13.88
N LEU A 212 -5.11 -3.33 -13.55
CA LEU A 212 -5.27 -4.59 -12.81
C LEU A 212 -4.91 -5.84 -13.61
N TYR A 213 -5.04 -5.83 -14.94
CA TYR A 213 -4.65 -6.98 -15.77
C TYR A 213 -3.18 -7.36 -15.60
N GLY A 214 -2.31 -6.36 -15.39
CA GLY A 214 -0.87 -6.52 -15.21
C GLY A 214 -0.48 -7.22 -13.91
N LEU A 215 -1.38 -7.29 -12.92
CA LEU A 215 -1.12 -7.89 -11.61
C LEU A 215 -0.79 -9.39 -11.69
N ARG A 216 -1.16 -10.05 -12.79
CA ARG A 216 -0.77 -11.45 -13.09
C ARG A 216 0.74 -11.70 -13.08
N PHE A 217 1.53 -10.65 -13.33
CA PHE A 217 3.00 -10.69 -13.35
C PHE A 217 3.60 -9.97 -12.14
N ALA A 218 2.77 -9.45 -11.26
CA ALA A 218 3.21 -8.67 -10.12
C ALA A 218 3.64 -9.59 -8.97
N MET A 219 4.55 -9.05 -8.17
CA MET A 219 4.96 -9.66 -6.90
C MET A 219 3.81 -9.64 -5.90
N ASP A 220 3.89 -10.50 -4.90
CA ASP A 220 2.85 -10.70 -3.89
C ASP A 220 2.42 -9.40 -3.18
N PHE A 221 3.40 -8.55 -2.82
CA PHE A 221 3.14 -7.27 -2.15
C PHE A 221 2.20 -6.35 -2.94
N VAL A 222 2.14 -6.45 -4.27
CA VAL A 222 1.25 -5.63 -5.09
C VAL A 222 -0.20 -6.07 -4.90
N TRP A 223 -0.43 -7.38 -4.77
CA TRP A 223 -1.75 -7.92 -4.43
C TRP A 223 -2.17 -7.51 -3.02
N ALA A 224 -1.24 -7.63 -2.06
CA ALA A 224 -1.44 -7.21 -0.69
C ALA A 224 -1.87 -5.73 -0.60
N LYS A 225 -1.16 -4.83 -1.29
CA LYS A 225 -1.48 -3.39 -1.34
C LYS A 225 -2.91 -3.11 -1.83
N ASN A 226 -3.32 -3.75 -2.92
CA ASN A 226 -4.65 -3.51 -3.50
C ASN A 226 -5.76 -4.01 -2.57
N ALA A 227 -5.60 -5.19 -1.97
CA ALA A 227 -6.55 -5.71 -0.99
C ALA A 227 -6.58 -4.82 0.26
N PHE A 228 -5.42 -4.48 0.82
CA PHE A 228 -5.29 -3.63 2.01
C PHE A 228 -5.97 -2.27 1.82
N CYS A 229 -5.70 -1.55 0.73
CA CYS A 229 -6.30 -0.25 0.45
C CYS A 229 -7.82 -0.30 0.53
N PHE A 230 -8.41 -1.33 -0.09
CA PHE A 230 -9.85 -1.48 -0.12
C PHE A 230 -10.42 -1.86 1.26
N LEU A 231 -9.76 -2.78 1.98
CA LEU A 231 -10.15 -3.15 3.34
C LEU A 231 -10.10 -1.97 4.31
N LEU A 232 -9.00 -1.21 4.29
CA LEU A 232 -8.85 -0.02 5.11
C LEU A 232 -9.91 1.03 4.76
N LEU A 233 -10.28 1.17 3.49
CA LEU A 233 -11.36 2.05 3.08
C LEU A 233 -12.72 1.62 3.65
N LEU A 234 -13.06 0.32 3.60
CA LEU A 234 -14.28 -0.20 4.24
C LEU A 234 -14.27 0.09 5.75
N LYS A 235 -13.13 -0.18 6.40
CA LYS A 235 -12.95 0.04 7.84
C LYS A 235 -13.11 1.50 8.24
N LEU A 236 -12.43 2.43 7.56
CA LEU A 236 -12.57 3.86 7.81
C LEU A 236 -13.96 4.38 7.49
N SER A 237 -14.68 3.76 6.54
CA SER A 237 -16.07 4.13 6.24
C SER A 237 -17.05 3.72 7.34
N LEU A 238 -16.76 2.66 8.11
CA LEU A 238 -17.52 2.35 9.33
C LEU A 238 -17.12 3.19 10.54
N LEU A 239 -15.81 3.44 10.72
CA LEU A 239 -15.29 4.14 11.89
C LEU A 239 -15.56 5.65 11.83
N LEU A 240 -15.65 6.21 10.62
CA LEU A 240 -15.85 7.65 10.38
C LEU A 240 -16.99 7.85 9.37
N PRO A 241 -18.26 7.66 9.76
CA PRO A 241 -19.38 7.84 8.86
C PRO A 241 -19.54 9.32 8.44
N ASP A 242 -19.80 9.58 7.17
CA ASP A 242 -20.11 10.90 6.61
C ASP A 242 -21.64 11.18 6.70
N ASP A 243 -22.04 12.43 6.90
CA ASP A 243 -23.47 12.81 6.91
C ASP A 243 -24.10 12.63 5.51
N GLY A 244 -24.94 11.60 5.35
CA GLY A 244 -25.56 11.23 4.04
C GLY A 244 -25.08 9.90 3.44
N ASP A 245 -24.39 9.09 4.25
CA ASP A 245 -23.57 7.95 3.86
C ASP A 245 -24.22 6.75 3.14
N GLN A 246 -25.55 6.60 3.15
CA GLN A 246 -26.17 5.36 2.68
C GLN A 246 -25.92 5.08 1.18
N GLN A 247 -25.96 6.13 0.35
CA GLN A 247 -25.70 5.97 -1.09
C GLN A 247 -24.21 5.76 -1.36
N SER A 248 -23.32 6.46 -0.65
CA SER A 248 -21.87 6.30 -0.78
C SER A 248 -21.43 4.90 -0.35
N ASN A 249 -22.02 4.36 0.72
CA ASN A 249 -21.71 3.03 1.22
C ASN A 249 -22.21 1.91 0.30
N ARG A 250 -23.37 2.10 -0.35
CA ARG A 250 -23.85 1.18 -1.40
C ARG A 250 -22.96 1.22 -2.64
N ASP A 251 -22.56 2.41 -3.09
CA ASP A 251 -21.59 2.58 -4.19
C ASP A 251 -20.27 1.89 -3.88
N LEU A 252 -19.76 2.00 -2.66
CA LEU A 252 -18.52 1.37 -2.21
C LEU A 252 -18.58 -0.17 -2.28
N VAL A 253 -19.72 -0.77 -1.90
CA VAL A 253 -19.94 -2.22 -2.03
C VAL A 253 -19.90 -2.64 -3.51
N GLU A 254 -20.55 -1.87 -4.39
CA GLU A 254 -20.57 -2.18 -5.83
C GLU A 254 -19.18 -2.06 -6.45
N LYS A 255 -18.46 -0.98 -6.16
CA LYS A 255 -17.06 -0.80 -6.57
C LYS A 255 -16.17 -1.93 -6.06
N GLY A 256 -16.40 -2.40 -4.83
CA GLY A 256 -15.72 -3.58 -4.27
C GLY A 256 -15.95 -4.85 -5.07
N ARG A 257 -17.19 -5.09 -5.54
CA ARG A 257 -17.50 -6.25 -6.38
C ARG A 257 -16.82 -6.16 -7.75
N ILE A 258 -16.78 -4.98 -8.36
CA ILE A 258 -16.06 -4.73 -9.61
C ILE A 258 -14.56 -5.03 -9.41
N LEU A 259 -13.96 -4.47 -8.36
CA LEU A 259 -12.55 -4.71 -8.01
C LEU A 259 -12.26 -6.21 -7.85
N LEU A 260 -13.09 -6.92 -7.07
CA LEU A 260 -12.94 -8.36 -6.86
C LEU A 260 -13.03 -9.15 -8.18
N GLY A 261 -13.97 -8.78 -9.06
CA GLY A 261 -14.12 -9.37 -10.39
C GLY A 261 -12.86 -9.20 -11.24
N GLU A 262 -12.31 -8.00 -11.28
CA GLU A 262 -11.10 -7.69 -12.07
C GLU A 262 -9.84 -8.35 -11.49
N LEU A 263 -9.69 -8.39 -10.16
CA LEU A 263 -8.58 -9.10 -9.52
C LEU A 263 -8.67 -10.63 -9.76
N ARG A 264 -9.88 -11.21 -9.76
CA ARG A 264 -10.08 -12.62 -10.15
C ARG A 264 -9.70 -12.89 -11.61
N ASN A 265 -10.02 -11.97 -12.51
CA ASN A 265 -9.62 -12.06 -13.91
C ASN A 265 -8.10 -11.98 -14.06
N ALA A 266 -7.43 -11.13 -13.29
CA ALA A 266 -5.97 -11.04 -13.25
C ALA A 266 -5.31 -12.31 -12.71
N ASN A 267 -5.95 -13.01 -11.76
CA ASN A 267 -5.44 -14.26 -11.16
C ASN A 267 -5.61 -15.52 -12.05
N GLY A 268 -5.90 -15.36 -13.34
CA GLY A 268 -5.97 -16.48 -14.29
C GLY A 268 -7.32 -17.19 -14.38
N GLY A 269 -8.41 -16.57 -13.91
CA GLY A 269 -9.81 -16.91 -14.19
C GLY A 269 -10.16 -18.39 -14.33
N ARG A 270 -10.59 -19.06 -13.24
CA ARG A 270 -11.26 -20.39 -13.23
C ARG A 270 -10.67 -21.46 -14.19
N GLY A 271 -9.36 -21.47 -14.42
CA GLY A 271 -8.65 -22.58 -15.06
C GLY A 271 -8.21 -23.59 -13.99
N GLU A 272 -8.73 -24.82 -14.09
CA GLU A 272 -8.34 -25.97 -13.29
C GLU A 272 -6.81 -26.12 -13.21
N GLY A 273 -6.26 -26.13 -11.99
CA GLY A 273 -4.89 -26.56 -11.72
C GLY A 273 -3.94 -25.55 -11.06
N SER A 274 -4.36 -24.32 -10.74
CA SER A 274 -3.47 -23.38 -10.06
C SER A 274 -3.47 -23.62 -8.55
N LYS A 275 -2.29 -23.96 -8.01
CA LYS A 275 -1.98 -24.06 -6.57
C LYS A 275 -2.52 -22.85 -5.81
N ALA A 276 -2.86 -23.01 -4.53
CA ALA A 276 -3.18 -21.92 -3.61
C ALA A 276 -2.04 -20.89 -3.60
N SER A 277 -2.17 -19.84 -4.43
CA SER A 277 -1.26 -18.71 -4.51
C SER A 277 -1.68 -17.69 -3.45
N ALA A 278 -0.74 -16.94 -2.87
CA ALA A 278 -1.04 -15.87 -1.91
C ALA A 278 -2.05 -14.84 -2.45
N SER A 279 -2.06 -14.60 -3.77
CA SER A 279 -3.11 -13.86 -4.48
C SER A 279 -4.54 -14.37 -4.23
N SER A 280 -4.74 -15.68 -4.09
CA SER A 280 -6.05 -16.29 -3.81
C SER A 280 -6.56 -15.98 -2.40
N LEU A 281 -5.67 -15.88 -1.42
CA LEU A 281 -5.99 -15.49 -0.05
C LEU A 281 -6.49 -14.04 -0.02
N TYR A 282 -5.77 -13.12 -0.67
CA TYR A 282 -6.19 -11.72 -0.78
C TYR A 282 -7.57 -11.56 -1.46
N LEU A 283 -7.89 -12.40 -2.44
CA LEU A 283 -9.21 -12.39 -3.09
C LEU A 283 -10.32 -12.87 -2.14
N GLN A 284 -10.08 -13.94 -1.37
CA GLN A 284 -11.03 -14.43 -0.36
C GLN A 284 -11.27 -13.37 0.72
N LEU A 285 -10.20 -12.70 1.14
CA LEU A 285 -10.27 -11.61 2.11
C LEU A 285 -11.13 -10.45 1.61
N VAL A 286 -10.87 -9.96 0.39
CA VAL A 286 -11.66 -8.88 -0.21
C VAL A 286 -13.12 -9.29 -0.30
N GLN A 287 -13.40 -10.53 -0.74
CA GLN A 287 -14.77 -11.05 -0.82
C GLN A 287 -15.47 -11.04 0.55
N ALA A 288 -14.87 -11.65 1.57
CA ALA A 288 -15.44 -11.73 2.91
C ALA A 288 -15.64 -10.33 3.52
N SER A 289 -14.72 -9.40 3.28
CA SER A 289 -14.84 -8.01 3.76
C SER A 289 -16.02 -7.28 3.13
N ILE A 290 -16.27 -7.47 1.82
CA ILE A 290 -17.43 -6.91 1.13
C ILE A 290 -18.73 -7.46 1.72
N GLU A 291 -18.80 -8.77 1.94
CA GLU A 291 -19.99 -9.44 2.47
C GLU A 291 -20.31 -8.96 3.90
N LYS A 292 -19.30 -8.91 4.78
CA LYS A 292 -19.45 -8.39 6.14
C LYS A 292 -19.84 -6.91 6.16
N TYR A 293 -19.16 -6.07 5.38
CA TYR A 293 -19.50 -4.64 5.29
C TYR A 293 -20.93 -4.43 4.79
N HIS A 294 -21.35 -5.20 3.78
CA HIS A 294 -22.72 -5.14 3.27
C HIS A 294 -23.76 -5.55 4.32
N HIS A 295 -23.49 -6.59 5.11
CA HIS A 295 -24.34 -7.00 6.23
C HIS A 295 -24.44 -5.94 7.33
N ALA A 296 -23.32 -5.32 7.71
CA ALA A 296 -23.29 -4.25 8.71
C ALA A 296 -24.17 -3.05 8.29
N LEU A 297 -24.15 -2.68 7.01
CA LEU A 297 -25.01 -1.63 6.46
C LEU A 297 -26.51 -1.99 6.48
N GLN A 298 -26.85 -3.27 6.30
CA GLN A 298 -28.25 -3.72 6.36
C GLN A 298 -28.80 -3.68 7.79
N LYS A 299 -27.99 -4.07 8.78
CA LYS A 299 -28.36 -3.98 10.21
C LYS A 299 -28.66 -2.53 10.63
N ASP A 300 -27.86 -1.56 10.18
CA ASP A 300 -28.09 -0.12 10.47
C ASP A 300 -29.32 0.44 9.72
N GLY A 301 -29.70 -0.14 8.58
CA GLY A 301 -30.86 0.29 7.77
C GLY A 301 -32.20 -0.40 8.09
N GLY A 302 -32.19 -1.56 8.76
CA GLY A 302 -33.34 -2.47 8.91
C GLY A 302 -34.33 -2.14 10.03
N LEU A 303 -34.00 -1.26 10.98
CA LEU A 303 -34.87 -0.97 12.14
C LEU A 303 -36.05 -0.02 11.87
N ARG A 304 -36.37 0.31 10.61
CA ARG A 304 -37.48 1.23 10.28
C ARG A 304 -38.86 0.58 10.14
N THR A 305 -38.98 -0.74 10.21
CA THR A 305 -40.27 -1.43 10.08
C THR A 305 -40.55 -2.38 11.23
N GLY A 306 -41.17 -1.81 12.27
CA GLY A 306 -42.23 -2.46 13.06
C GLY A 306 -41.79 -3.50 14.09
N GLU A 307 -41.37 -3.06 15.28
CA GLU A 307 -41.66 -3.73 16.56
C GLU A 307 -41.45 -2.75 17.74
N PRO A 308 -42.26 -2.79 18.81
CA PRO A 308 -42.11 -1.89 19.94
C PRO A 308 -41.18 -2.49 21.00
N SER A 309 -39.93 -2.03 21.08
CA SER A 309 -39.09 -2.24 22.27
C SER A 309 -37.95 -1.23 22.36
N LEU A 310 -37.65 -0.79 23.60
CA LEU A 310 -36.56 0.11 24.05
C LEU A 310 -36.44 1.52 23.41
N PRO A 311 -35.89 2.53 24.12
CA PRO A 311 -35.69 3.86 23.56
C PRO A 311 -34.81 3.80 22.30
N ALA A 312 -35.30 4.37 21.19
CA ALA A 312 -34.67 4.29 19.86
C ALA A 312 -33.17 4.68 19.84
N THR A 313 -32.74 5.56 20.75
CA THR A 313 -31.33 5.97 20.90
C THR A 313 -30.43 4.81 21.35
N ILE A 314 -30.89 4.00 22.32
CA ILE A 314 -30.11 2.91 22.91
C ILE A 314 -30.01 1.73 21.94
N GLN A 315 -31.09 1.41 21.23
CA GLN A 315 -31.10 0.35 20.21
C GLN A 315 -30.24 0.69 18.98
N MET A 316 -30.24 1.94 18.56
CA MET A 316 -29.43 2.41 17.43
C MET A 316 -27.94 2.42 17.79
N GLU A 317 -27.58 2.80 19.01
CA GLU A 317 -26.21 2.68 19.53
C GLU A 317 -25.78 1.21 19.68
N GLN A 318 -26.62 0.33 20.22
CA GLN A 318 -26.30 -1.10 20.39
C GLN A 318 -26.17 -1.86 19.07
N SER A 319 -27.04 -1.59 18.08
CA SER A 319 -26.98 -2.24 16.76
C SER A 319 -25.77 -1.75 15.95
N ARG A 320 -25.39 -0.48 16.08
CA ARG A 320 -24.14 0.06 15.54
C ARG A 320 -22.92 -0.59 16.18
N VAL A 321 -22.95 -0.75 17.50
CA VAL A 321 -21.87 -1.43 18.24
C VAL A 321 -21.76 -2.90 17.81
N ASP A 322 -22.86 -3.63 17.67
CA ASP A 322 -22.86 -5.05 17.23
C ASP A 322 -22.33 -5.23 15.79
N GLY A 323 -22.81 -4.41 14.85
CA GLY A 323 -22.32 -4.41 13.46
C GLY A 323 -20.87 -3.90 13.30
N GLN A 324 -20.41 -2.99 14.16
CA GLN A 324 -19.01 -2.58 14.25
C GLN A 324 -18.13 -3.71 14.81
N THR A 325 -18.62 -4.47 15.80
CA THR A 325 -17.90 -5.59 16.43
C THR A 325 -17.68 -6.76 15.45
N GLU A 326 -18.68 -7.09 14.62
CA GLU A 326 -18.55 -8.15 13.59
C GLU A 326 -17.51 -7.82 12.50
N LEU A 327 -17.31 -6.55 12.13
CA LEU A 327 -16.28 -6.15 11.16
C LEU A 327 -14.90 -5.91 11.80
N GLU A 328 -14.85 -5.46 13.06
CA GLU A 328 -13.61 -5.33 13.84
C GLU A 328 -12.92 -6.69 14.05
N SER A 329 -13.66 -7.80 14.01
CA SER A 329 -13.14 -9.18 14.08
C SER A 329 -12.31 -9.65 12.87
N PHE A 330 -12.18 -8.83 11.81
CA PHE A 330 -11.63 -9.29 10.53
C PHE A 330 -10.37 -8.54 10.12
N VAL A 331 -9.23 -9.03 10.60
CA VAL A 331 -7.90 -8.74 10.04
C VAL A 331 -7.18 -10.07 9.84
N PRO A 332 -6.91 -10.52 8.61
CA PRO A 332 -6.23 -11.80 8.40
C PRO A 332 -4.81 -11.75 8.90
N GLU A 333 -4.42 -12.82 9.57
CA GLU A 333 -3.07 -13.10 10.05
C GLU A 333 -1.97 -12.74 9.04
N GLN A 334 -2.16 -12.97 7.74
CA GLN A 334 -1.12 -12.67 6.74
C GLN A 334 -0.83 -11.16 6.60
N PHE A 335 -1.83 -10.28 6.80
CA PHE A 335 -1.61 -8.83 6.85
C PHE A 335 -1.04 -8.35 8.18
N VAL A 336 -1.04 -9.18 9.22
CA VAL A 336 -0.54 -8.84 10.55
C VAL A 336 0.86 -9.41 10.78
N PHE A 337 1.18 -10.56 10.18
CA PHE A 337 2.45 -11.26 10.36
C PHE A 337 3.45 -11.06 9.22
N GLU A 338 3.02 -10.69 8.00
CA GLU A 338 3.95 -10.43 6.87
C GLU A 338 4.14 -8.94 6.54
N TRP A 339 3.16 -8.09 6.85
CA TRP A 339 3.18 -6.67 6.50
C TRP A 339 2.84 -5.75 7.69
N ASP A 340 3.64 -4.72 7.95
CA ASP A 340 3.38 -3.64 8.92
C ASP A 340 2.57 -2.48 8.30
N PHE A 341 1.45 -2.79 7.64
CA PHE A 341 0.59 -1.74 7.09
C PHE A 341 -0.23 -1.04 8.20
N PRO A 342 -0.14 0.30 8.36
CA PRO A 342 -0.80 1.02 9.45
C PRO A 342 -2.30 1.22 9.20
N GLY A 343 -3.10 1.17 10.27
CA GLY A 343 -4.52 1.59 10.24
C GLY A 343 -5.55 0.47 10.33
N LEU A 344 -5.18 -0.79 10.03
CA LEU A 344 -6.08 -1.93 10.29
C LEU A 344 -6.18 -2.28 11.77
N THR A 345 -5.34 -1.74 12.65
CA THR A 345 -5.44 -1.91 14.11
C THR A 345 -6.44 -0.95 14.77
N LEU A 346 -6.97 0.05 14.07
CA LEU A 346 -7.92 1.03 14.63
C LEU A 346 -9.23 0.38 15.09
N PHE A 347 -9.81 0.82 16.20
CA PHE A 347 -11.07 0.27 16.73
C PHE A 347 -11.93 1.34 17.42
N SER A 348 -13.17 1.00 17.81
CA SER A 348 -14.11 1.96 18.40
C SER A 348 -14.66 1.57 19.79
N SER A 349 -14.43 0.35 20.28
CA SER A 349 -14.95 -0.14 21.57
C SER A 349 -13.84 -0.71 22.48
N PRO A 350 -13.90 -0.56 23.81
CA PRO A 350 -12.94 -1.18 24.74
C PRO A 350 -13.13 -2.69 24.97
N LEU A 351 -14.25 -3.29 24.55
CA LEU A 351 -14.51 -4.74 24.70
C LEU A 351 -13.70 -5.62 23.74
N THR A 352 -13.05 -5.03 22.74
CA THR A 352 -12.24 -5.73 21.75
C THR A 352 -10.78 -5.90 22.16
N GLU A 353 -10.39 -5.43 23.36
CA GLU A 353 -9.01 -5.55 23.86
C GLU A 353 -8.58 -7.03 24.06
N THR A 354 -9.53 -7.96 24.28
CA THR A 354 -9.21 -9.37 24.62
C THR A 354 -10.04 -10.44 23.91
N GLY A 355 -11.17 -10.13 23.26
CA GLY A 355 -12.04 -11.15 22.66
C GLY A 355 -11.59 -11.66 21.29
N TRP A 356 -10.89 -10.83 20.50
CA TRP A 356 -10.54 -11.17 19.12
C TRP A 356 -9.36 -12.16 19.00
N LEU A 357 -8.46 -12.19 19.99
CA LEU A 357 -7.33 -13.14 20.05
C LEU A 357 -7.70 -14.47 20.73
N ASP A 358 -8.61 -14.47 21.71
CA ASP A 358 -8.99 -15.68 22.47
C ASP A 358 -9.96 -16.59 21.67
N ASP A 359 -10.96 -16.03 20.98
CA ASP A 359 -11.84 -16.81 20.08
C ASP A 359 -11.07 -17.35 18.85
N PHE A 360 -9.97 -16.69 18.52
CA PHE A 360 -9.05 -17.03 17.43
C PHE A 360 -8.13 -18.21 17.80
N LEU A 361 -7.57 -18.24 19.02
CA LEU A 361 -6.82 -19.41 19.52
C LEU A 361 -7.72 -20.63 19.79
N ALA A 362 -8.98 -20.39 20.14
CA ALA A 362 -9.96 -21.47 20.37
C ALA A 362 -10.47 -22.10 19.07
N GLY A 363 -10.62 -21.32 17.99
CA GLY A 363 -11.11 -21.80 16.69
C GLY A 363 -10.07 -22.48 15.79
N GLY A 364 -8.78 -22.21 16.02
CA GLY A 364 -7.67 -22.81 15.25
C GLY A 364 -7.24 -24.21 15.71
N LEU A 365 -7.75 -24.70 16.85
CA LEU A 365 -7.35 -25.99 17.42
C LEU A 365 -8.27 -27.17 17.06
N ASP A 366 -9.36 -26.95 16.31
CA ASP A 366 -10.36 -28.01 16.05
C ASP A 366 -10.40 -28.51 14.60
N SER A 367 -9.33 -28.31 13.82
CA SER A 367 -9.16 -28.99 12.53
C SER A 367 -7.71 -29.41 12.26
N ASN A 368 -7.30 -30.45 13.00
CA ASN A 368 -6.44 -31.56 12.59
C ASN A 368 -5.24 -31.27 11.64
N ASP A 369 -4.06 -31.23 12.26
CA ASP A 369 -2.76 -31.78 11.82
C ASP A 369 -2.38 -31.75 10.32
N GLU A 370 -1.52 -30.79 9.95
CA GLU A 370 -0.23 -31.00 9.26
C GLU A 370 0.42 -29.63 8.94
N PHE A 371 1.06 -28.99 9.91
CA PHE A 371 1.97 -27.86 9.63
C PHE A 371 3.22 -27.93 10.52
N TYR A 372 4.03 -28.96 10.31
CA TYR A 372 5.39 -29.00 10.85
C TYR A 372 6.36 -28.32 9.87
N GLY A 373 7.01 -27.26 10.35
CA GLY A 373 8.40 -26.98 10.03
C GLY A 373 8.68 -25.88 9.01
N MET A 374 8.72 -24.64 9.46
CA MET A 374 9.75 -23.70 9.00
C MET A 374 10.21 -22.83 10.16
N GLY A 375 11.10 -23.42 10.99
CA GLY A 375 11.75 -22.72 12.09
C GLY A 375 12.80 -21.75 11.57
N TRP A 376 12.63 -20.47 11.87
CA TRP A 376 13.75 -19.53 11.90
C TRP A 376 14.36 -19.62 13.30
N ALA A 377 15.44 -20.38 13.41
CA ALA A 377 16.27 -20.36 14.61
C ALA A 377 16.84 -18.95 14.76
N SER A 378 16.49 -18.28 15.87
CA SER A 378 17.25 -17.14 16.37
C SER A 378 18.71 -17.57 16.56
N VAL A 379 19.61 -16.95 15.81
CA VAL A 379 21.04 -17.06 16.05
C VAL A 379 21.40 -15.93 17.01
N ASP A 380 21.51 -16.27 18.29
CA ASP A 380 22.14 -15.43 19.30
C ASP A 380 23.61 -15.19 18.93
N PHE A 381 24.00 -13.93 18.79
CA PHE A 381 25.40 -13.53 18.86
C PHE A 381 25.65 -12.78 20.16
N SER A 382 26.04 -13.54 21.18
CA SER A 382 26.85 -13.02 22.27
C SER A 382 28.32 -13.18 21.88
N PHE A 383 29.04 -12.08 21.69
CA PHE A 383 30.35 -11.74 22.27
C PHE A 383 30.85 -10.39 21.75
#